data_AF-A0A382V5U7-F1
#
_entry.id   AF-A0A382V5U7-F1
#
_cell.length_a   1.000
_cell.length_b   1.000
_cell.length_c   1.000
_cell.angle_alpha   90.00
_cell.angle_beta   90.00
_cell.angle_gamma   90.00
#
_symmetry.space_group_name_H-M   'P 1'
#
loop_
_entity.id
_entity.type
_entity.pdbx_description
1 polymer ?
#
loop_
_entity_poly.entity_id
_entity_poly.type
_entity_poly.pdbx_seq_one_letter_code
_entity_poly.pdbx_strand_id
1 'polypeptide(L)'
;TLNRIKAFQDSNPNYNYPKKVNGVKVVSIPNLIEKINWEILYEGIPSFIHGDLNFGNIIYNKELDKFILVDWREDFAGEIEFGDLYYDIAKLYAGILLNYDYIKKGLFKVVQETDELNIDFKVIDNSSKYIEILEGFIESNGMQKKKVLLLVGLIYINMAPLHHPPFNFLLIGLGTKILNDTMSISD
;
A
#
# COMPACT_ATOMS: atom_id res chain seq x y z
N THR A 1 9.18 -9.15 -0.66
CA THR A 1 9.49 -7.85 -0.02
C THR A 1 10.97 -7.57 0.17
N LEU A 2 11.77 -8.46 0.80
CA LEU A 2 13.20 -8.21 1.06
C LEU A 2 14.00 -7.81 -0.19
N ASN A 3 13.82 -8.53 -1.30
CA ASN A 3 14.46 -8.20 -2.58
C ASN A 3 14.08 -6.81 -3.11
N ARG A 4 12.85 -6.34 -2.85
CA ARG A 4 12.37 -5.01 -3.26
C ARG A 4 13.01 -3.90 -2.43
N ILE A 5 13.19 -4.10 -1.13
CA ILE A 5 13.90 -3.16 -0.26
C ILE A 5 15.37 -3.04 -0.68
N LYS A 6 16.00 -4.19 -0.95
CA LYS A 6 17.37 -4.20 -1.49
C LYS A 6 17.45 -3.44 -2.82
N ALA A 7 16.56 -3.73 -3.77
CA ALA A 7 16.52 -3.04 -5.06
C ALA A 7 16.29 -1.52 -4.92
N PHE A 8 15.50 -1.10 -3.93
CA PHE A 8 15.31 0.31 -3.62
C PHE A 8 16.60 0.96 -3.13
N GLN A 9 17.32 0.33 -2.19
CA GLN A 9 18.60 0.83 -1.71
C GLN A 9 19.66 0.86 -2.82
N ASP A 10 19.72 -0.18 -3.64
CA ASP A 10 20.66 -0.28 -4.77
C ASP A 10 20.43 0.85 -5.78
N SER A 11 19.16 1.22 -6.01
CA SER A 11 18.77 2.33 -6.90
C SER A 11 18.93 3.71 -6.25
N ASN A 12 19.07 3.78 -4.92
CA ASN A 12 19.23 5.02 -4.17
C ASN A 12 20.35 4.87 -3.11
N PRO A 13 21.63 4.72 -3.51
CA PRO A 13 22.71 4.33 -2.59
C PRO A 13 22.91 5.28 -1.40
N ASN A 14 22.64 6.57 -1.60
CA ASN A 14 22.80 7.62 -0.59
C ASN A 14 21.51 7.88 0.22
N TYR A 15 20.45 7.11 -0.02
CA TYR A 15 19.21 7.27 0.72
C TYR A 15 19.40 6.77 2.16
N ASN A 16 19.14 7.64 3.12
CA ASN A 16 19.07 7.29 4.54
C ASN A 16 17.62 7.04 4.92
N TYR A 17 17.32 5.86 5.48
CA TYR A 17 15.97 5.59 5.96
C TYR A 17 15.62 6.57 7.09
N PRO A 18 14.49 7.29 6.99
CA PRO A 18 14.15 8.30 7.96
C PRO A 18 13.81 7.67 9.32
N LYS A 19 14.16 8.39 10.39
CA LYS A 19 13.70 8.10 11.76
C LYS A 19 12.39 8.82 12.07
N LYS A 20 11.99 9.77 11.23
CA LYS A 20 10.72 10.48 11.30
C LYS A 20 10.07 10.63 9.95
N VAL A 21 8.75 10.47 9.88
CA VAL A 21 7.96 10.80 8.69
C VAL A 21 6.88 11.80 9.12
N ASN A 22 6.86 13.00 8.53
CA ASN A 22 5.98 14.11 8.90
C ASN A 22 5.94 14.37 10.42
N GLY A 23 7.11 14.52 11.05
CA GLY A 23 7.25 14.72 12.50
C GLY A 23 7.01 13.48 13.38
N VAL A 24 6.45 12.39 12.85
CA VAL A 24 6.15 11.17 13.62
C VAL A 24 7.36 10.25 13.63
N LYS A 25 7.82 9.82 14.82
CA LYS A 25 8.92 8.85 14.95
C LYS A 25 8.52 7.50 14.36
N VAL A 26 9.40 6.94 13.53
CA VAL A 26 9.20 5.63 12.90
C VAL A 26 10.44 4.76 13.11
N VAL A 27 10.21 3.44 13.10
CA VAL A 27 11.29 2.46 12.94
C VAL A 27 11.67 2.40 11.46
N SER A 28 12.97 2.35 11.16
CA SER A 28 13.44 2.22 9.78
C SER A 28 12.90 0.95 9.12
N ILE A 29 12.65 0.99 7.80
CA ILE A 29 12.06 -0.13 7.06
C ILE A 29 12.81 -1.46 7.26
N PRO A 30 14.14 -1.54 7.16
CA PRO A 30 14.84 -2.81 7.40
C PRO A 30 14.51 -3.42 8.76
N ASN A 31 14.49 -2.60 9.82
CA ASN A 31 14.21 -3.04 11.18
C ASN A 31 12.70 -3.32 11.42
N LEU A 32 11.82 -2.62 10.70
CA LEU A 32 10.37 -2.81 10.83
C LEU A 32 9.94 -4.13 10.22
N ILE A 33 10.54 -4.51 9.08
CA ILE A 33 10.28 -5.77 8.38
C ILE A 33 10.64 -6.99 9.23
N GLU A 34 11.71 -6.91 10.02
CA GLU A 34 12.10 -7.97 10.97
C GLU A 34 11.10 -8.16 12.11
N LYS A 35 10.29 -7.14 12.41
CA LYS A 35 9.29 -7.16 13.49
C LYS A 35 7.90 -7.61 13.04
N ILE A 36 7.65 -7.69 11.73
CA ILE A 36 6.36 -8.13 11.21
C ILE A 36 6.18 -9.61 11.57
N ASN A 37 5.06 -9.95 12.22
CA ASN A 37 4.65 -11.34 12.37
C ASN A 37 4.13 -11.84 11.01
N TRP A 38 4.98 -12.51 10.23
CA TRP A 38 4.62 -12.97 8.88
C TRP A 38 3.52 -14.04 8.88
N GLU A 39 3.34 -14.77 9.98
CA GLU A 39 2.31 -15.81 10.11
C GLU A 39 0.89 -15.25 9.89
N ILE A 40 0.63 -14.02 10.35
CA ILE A 40 -0.67 -13.37 10.15
C ILE A 40 -1.01 -13.19 8.67
N LEU A 41 0.00 -13.06 7.79
CA LEU A 41 -0.18 -12.87 6.36
C LEU A 41 -0.35 -14.20 5.61
N TYR A 42 -0.02 -15.35 6.22
CA TYR A 42 -0.25 -16.67 5.62
C TYR A 42 -1.68 -17.17 5.81
N GLU A 43 -2.41 -16.63 6.79
CA GLU A 43 -3.81 -16.94 7.05
C GLU A 43 -4.77 -16.11 6.16
N GLY A 44 -4.62 -16.23 4.84
CA GLY A 44 -5.45 -15.52 3.85
C GLY A 44 -6.87 -16.08 3.72
N ILE A 45 -7.70 -15.42 2.89
CA ILE A 45 -8.98 -15.98 2.43
C ILE A 45 -8.80 -16.40 0.97
N PRO A 46 -8.71 -17.71 0.68
CA PRO A 46 -8.58 -18.20 -0.69
C PRO A 46 -9.78 -17.74 -1.52
N SER A 47 -9.52 -17.04 -2.61
CA SER A 47 -10.56 -16.49 -3.47
C SER A 47 -10.07 -16.35 -4.90
N PHE A 48 -10.99 -16.31 -5.84
CA PHE A 48 -10.67 -15.75 -7.15
C PHE A 48 -10.45 -14.25 -6.96
N ILE A 49 -9.24 -13.78 -7.24
CA ILE A 49 -8.84 -12.39 -7.06
C ILE A 49 -8.44 -11.77 -8.39
N HIS A 50 -8.46 -10.45 -8.43
CA HIS A 50 -7.89 -9.67 -9.52
C HIS A 50 -6.36 -9.65 -9.47
N GLY A 51 -5.76 -9.59 -8.28
CA GLY A 51 -4.30 -9.52 -8.07
C GLY A 51 -3.68 -8.16 -8.44
N ASP A 52 -4.45 -7.23 -8.99
CA ASP A 52 -4.05 -5.84 -9.20
C ASP A 52 -5.27 -4.91 -9.21
N LEU A 53 -6.13 -5.05 -8.20
CA LEU A 53 -7.40 -4.31 -8.08
C LEU A 53 -7.17 -2.83 -7.75
N ASN A 54 -6.60 -2.08 -8.68
CA ASN A 54 -6.38 -0.64 -8.61
C ASN A 54 -7.46 0.10 -9.41
N PHE A 55 -7.74 1.37 -9.06
CA PHE A 55 -8.81 2.14 -9.72
C PHE A 55 -8.64 2.33 -11.23
N GLY A 56 -7.43 2.25 -11.77
CA GLY A 56 -7.19 2.31 -13.22
C GLY A 56 -7.72 1.09 -13.96
N ASN A 57 -7.89 -0.03 -13.24
CA ASN A 57 -8.36 -1.32 -13.75
C ASN A 57 -9.86 -1.56 -13.48
N ILE A 58 -10.59 -0.54 -13.02
CA ILE A 58 -12.01 -0.62 -12.67
C ILE A 58 -12.80 0.35 -13.55
N ILE A 59 -13.68 -0.19 -14.37
CA ILE A 59 -14.58 0.58 -15.24
C ILE A 59 -15.99 0.47 -14.70
N TYR A 60 -16.63 1.59 -14.40
CA TYR A 60 -18.06 1.60 -14.11
C TYR A 60 -18.87 1.78 -15.39
N ASN A 61 -19.57 0.73 -15.82
CA ASN A 61 -20.49 0.77 -16.93
C ASN A 61 -21.87 1.25 -16.43
N LYS A 62 -22.21 2.50 -16.78
CA LYS A 62 -23.47 3.14 -16.38
C LYS A 62 -24.71 2.50 -17.01
N GLU A 63 -24.61 1.98 -18.23
CA GLU A 63 -25.76 1.38 -18.92
C GLU A 63 -26.14 0.04 -18.29
N LEU A 64 -25.15 -0.72 -17.82
CA LEU A 64 -25.35 -2.02 -17.16
C LEU A 64 -25.49 -1.91 -15.64
N ASP A 65 -25.25 -0.74 -15.07
CA ASP A 65 -25.11 -0.50 -13.62
C ASP A 65 -24.15 -1.50 -12.94
N LYS A 66 -22.98 -1.71 -13.54
CA LYS A 66 -22.00 -2.71 -13.10
C LYS A 66 -20.57 -2.22 -13.19
N PHE A 67 -19.75 -2.69 -12.27
CA PHE A 67 -18.29 -2.61 -12.40
C PHE A 67 -17.78 -3.71 -13.32
N ILE A 68 -16.89 -3.35 -14.23
CA ILE A 68 -16.15 -4.23 -15.12
C ILE A 68 -14.68 -4.09 -14.71
N LEU A 69 -14.06 -5.22 -14.38
CA LEU A 69 -12.65 -5.29 -14.00
C LEU A 69 -11.83 -5.77 -15.19
N VAL A 70 -10.67 -5.17 -15.41
CA VAL A 70 -9.78 -5.46 -16.55
C VAL A 70 -8.33 -5.57 -16.07
N ASP A 71 -7.47 -6.23 -16.86
CA ASP A 71 -6.04 -6.37 -16.52
C ASP A 71 -5.81 -7.07 -15.17
N TRP A 72 -6.54 -8.17 -14.94
CA TRP A 72 -6.26 -9.05 -13.80
C TRP A 72 -4.93 -9.78 -14.00
N ARG A 73 -4.36 -10.27 -12.90
CA ARG A 73 -3.20 -11.14 -12.96
C ARG A 73 -3.62 -12.58 -13.22
N GLU A 74 -2.98 -13.20 -14.21
CA GLU A 74 -3.13 -14.63 -14.50
C GLU A 74 -2.34 -15.51 -13.52
N ASP A 75 -1.37 -14.92 -12.80
CA ASP A 75 -0.51 -15.58 -11.81
C ASP A 75 -0.45 -14.76 -10.52
N PHE A 76 -0.59 -15.44 -9.39
CA PHE A 76 -0.42 -14.91 -8.05
C PHE A 76 0.69 -15.67 -7.30
N ALA A 77 1.94 -15.29 -7.59
CA ALA A 77 3.14 -15.87 -6.98
C ALA A 77 3.36 -17.36 -7.31
N GLY A 78 3.05 -17.74 -8.55
CA GLY A 78 3.09 -19.13 -9.04
C GLY A 78 1.76 -19.86 -8.94
N GLU A 79 0.78 -19.30 -8.22
CA GLU A 79 -0.56 -19.85 -8.11
C GLU A 79 -1.51 -19.22 -9.13
N ILE A 80 -2.20 -20.06 -9.91
CA ILE A 80 -3.10 -19.64 -10.99
C ILE A 80 -4.57 -19.88 -10.65
N GLU A 81 -4.86 -20.69 -9.62
CA GLU A 81 -6.23 -21.10 -9.29
C GLU A 81 -6.93 -20.16 -8.29
N PHE A 82 -6.17 -19.60 -7.34
CA PHE A 82 -6.68 -18.71 -6.31
C PHE A 82 -5.59 -17.76 -5.82
N GLY A 83 -6.01 -16.67 -5.17
CA GLY A 83 -5.14 -15.82 -4.38
C GLY A 83 -5.79 -15.44 -3.05
N ASP A 84 -5.31 -14.37 -2.44
CA ASP A 84 -5.78 -13.90 -1.14
C ASP A 84 -6.68 -12.65 -1.28
N LEU A 85 -7.94 -12.75 -0.87
CA LEU A 85 -8.89 -11.62 -0.89
C LEU A 85 -8.35 -10.40 -0.13
N TYR A 86 -7.59 -10.59 0.95
CA TYR A 86 -6.98 -9.48 1.68
C TYR A 86 -6.08 -8.62 0.78
N TYR A 87 -5.45 -9.21 -0.23
CA TYR A 87 -4.57 -8.51 -1.15
C TYR A 87 -5.32 -7.53 -2.06
N ASP A 88 -6.44 -7.95 -2.63
CA ASP A 88 -7.29 -7.08 -3.47
C ASP A 88 -7.90 -5.94 -2.65
N ILE A 89 -8.35 -6.24 -1.43
CA ILE A 89 -8.87 -5.22 -0.51
C ILE A 89 -7.76 -4.22 -0.13
N ALA A 90 -6.53 -4.68 0.11
CA ALA A 90 -5.40 -3.81 0.38
C ALA A 90 -5.02 -2.94 -0.83
N LYS A 91 -5.13 -3.47 -2.06
CA LYS A 91 -4.93 -2.69 -3.30
C LYS A 91 -5.94 -1.56 -3.46
N LEU A 92 -7.22 -1.83 -3.19
CA LEU A 92 -8.26 -0.81 -3.15
C LEU A 92 -7.98 0.23 -2.07
N TYR A 93 -7.67 -0.20 -0.85
CA TYR A 93 -7.36 0.69 0.27
C TYR A 93 -6.19 1.61 -0.09
N ALA A 94 -5.09 1.07 -0.64
CA ALA A 94 -3.95 1.83 -1.11
C ALA A 94 -4.36 2.87 -2.18
N GLY A 95 -5.19 2.48 -3.15
CA GLY A 95 -5.70 3.41 -4.17
C GLY A 95 -6.52 4.58 -3.62
N ILE A 96 -7.23 4.39 -2.50
CA ILE A 96 -7.99 5.46 -1.83
C ILE A 96 -7.04 6.43 -1.12
N LEU A 97 -6.03 5.90 -0.43
CA LEU A 97 -5.04 6.71 0.28
C LEU A 97 -4.19 7.55 -0.67
N LEU A 98 -3.76 6.96 -1.78
CA LEU A 98 -2.83 7.59 -2.73
C LEU A 98 -3.40 7.53 -4.15
N ASN A 99 -3.96 8.66 -4.60
CA ASN A 99 -4.52 8.74 -5.95
C ASN A 99 -3.41 8.87 -7.00
N TYR A 100 -3.24 7.83 -7.82
CA TYR A 100 -2.19 7.78 -8.84
C TYR A 100 -2.36 8.82 -9.95
N ASP A 101 -3.58 9.28 -10.26
CA ASP A 101 -3.78 10.34 -11.24
C ASP A 101 -3.28 11.69 -10.73
N TYR A 102 -3.41 11.96 -9.44
CA TYR A 102 -2.86 13.14 -8.79
C TYR A 102 -1.33 13.07 -8.71
N ILE A 103 -0.78 11.88 -8.46
CA ILE A 103 0.67 11.67 -8.52
C ILE A 103 1.21 11.91 -9.93
N LYS A 104 0.56 11.39 -10.98
CA LYS A 104 0.94 11.63 -12.38
C LYS A 104 0.87 13.12 -12.75
N LYS A 105 0.00 13.89 -12.10
CA LYS A 105 -0.11 15.35 -12.25
C LYS A 105 0.90 16.13 -11.39
N GLY A 106 1.78 15.45 -10.66
CA GLY A 106 2.78 16.08 -9.79
C GLY A 106 2.20 16.73 -8.54
N LEU A 107 1.00 16.33 -8.10
CA LEU A 107 0.31 16.91 -6.94
C LEU A 107 0.81 16.31 -5.62
N PHE A 108 2.14 16.30 -5.44
CA PHE A 108 2.81 15.84 -4.24
C PHE A 108 4.15 16.56 -4.06
N LYS A 109 4.66 16.55 -2.83
CA LYS A 109 5.94 17.11 -2.44
C LYS A 109 6.65 16.12 -1.52
N VAL A 110 7.95 15.98 -1.73
CA VAL A 110 8.83 15.21 -0.85
C VAL A 110 10.05 16.05 -0.50
N VAL A 111 10.36 16.12 0.79
CA VAL A 111 11.57 16.77 1.31
C VAL A 111 12.26 15.78 2.24
N GLN A 112 13.41 15.29 1.82
CA GLN A 112 14.27 14.44 2.65
C GLN A 112 15.32 15.32 3.34
N GLU A 113 15.28 15.34 4.67
CA GLU A 113 16.34 15.85 5.54
C GLU A 113 17.14 14.67 6.12
N THR A 114 18.15 14.94 6.95
CA THR A 114 19.07 13.90 7.43
C THR A 114 18.36 12.70 8.08
N ASP A 115 17.41 12.95 8.98
CA ASP A 115 16.68 11.92 9.74
C ASP A 115 15.15 12.00 9.56
N GLU A 116 14.67 12.94 8.75
CA GLU A 116 13.24 13.22 8.59
C GLU A 116 12.84 13.28 7.12
N LEU A 117 11.74 12.60 6.81
CA LEU A 117 11.13 12.62 5.50
C LEU A 117 9.77 13.30 5.60
N ASN A 118 9.63 14.45 4.96
CA ASN A 118 8.37 15.18 4.85
C ASN A 118 7.72 14.85 3.51
N ILE A 119 6.55 14.24 3.57
CA ILE A 119 5.70 13.89 2.43
C ILE A 119 4.37 14.64 2.53
N ASP A 120 3.96 15.24 1.43
CA ASP A 120 2.66 15.86 1.28
C ASP A 120 2.11 15.49 -0.09
N PHE A 121 0.82 15.22 -0.19
CA PHE A 121 0.18 14.83 -1.44
C PHE A 121 -1.30 15.14 -1.41
N LYS A 122 -1.84 15.48 -2.58
CA LYS A 122 -3.26 15.74 -2.73
C LYS A 122 -4.03 14.43 -2.56
N VAL A 123 -5.05 14.46 -1.69
CA VAL A 123 -6.05 13.39 -1.56
C VAL A 123 -7.32 13.77 -2.32
N ILE A 124 -8.12 12.77 -2.69
CA ILE A 124 -9.44 13.00 -3.29
C ILE A 124 -10.38 13.55 -2.22
N ASP A 125 -11.30 14.43 -2.62
CA ASP A 125 -12.37 14.89 -1.74
C ASP A 125 -13.19 13.68 -1.24
N ASN A 126 -13.52 13.69 0.05
CA ASN A 126 -14.23 12.59 0.73
C ASN A 126 -13.45 11.26 0.85
N SER A 127 -12.12 11.25 0.67
CA SER A 127 -11.31 10.04 0.88
C SER A 127 -11.54 9.38 2.25
N SER A 128 -11.72 10.17 3.30
CA SER A 128 -12.07 9.68 4.65
C SER A 128 -13.38 8.88 4.67
N LYS A 129 -14.41 9.34 3.96
CA LYS A 129 -15.69 8.63 3.84
C LYS A 129 -15.54 7.32 3.06
N TYR A 130 -14.71 7.30 2.01
CA TYR A 130 -14.45 6.06 1.26
C TYR A 130 -13.68 5.04 2.11
N ILE A 131 -12.72 5.49 2.93
CA ILE A 131 -12.03 4.64 3.90
C ILE A 131 -13.03 4.08 4.92
N GLU A 132 -13.90 4.92 5.50
CA GLU A 132 -14.92 4.49 6.46
C GLU A 132 -15.83 3.39 5.87
N ILE A 133 -16.28 3.56 4.62
CA ILE A 133 -17.10 2.55 3.93
C ILE A 133 -16.32 1.24 3.74
N LEU A 134 -15.06 1.32 3.29
CA LEU A 134 -14.23 0.13 3.08
C LEU A 134 -13.91 -0.59 4.41
N GLU A 135 -13.67 0.16 5.48
CA GLU A 135 -13.44 -0.40 6.81
C GLU A 135 -14.71 -1.04 7.36
N GLY A 136 -15.89 -0.44 7.17
CA GLY A 136 -17.17 -1.08 7.50
C GLY A 136 -17.42 -2.37 6.71
N PHE A 137 -16.98 -2.43 5.44
CA PHE A 137 -17.00 -3.67 4.66
C PHE A 137 -16.07 -4.74 5.25
N ILE A 138 -14.84 -4.36 5.61
CA ILE A 138 -13.85 -5.27 6.23
C ILE A 138 -14.42 -5.85 7.52
N GLU A 139 -14.94 -5.00 8.41
CA GLU A 139 -15.48 -5.40 9.71
C GLU A 139 -16.73 -6.28 9.57
N SER A 140 -17.69 -5.89 8.72
CA SER A 140 -18.92 -6.66 8.53
C SER A 140 -18.70 -8.05 7.91
N ASN A 141 -17.58 -8.27 7.21
CA ASN A 141 -17.18 -9.56 6.68
C ASN A 141 -16.24 -10.36 7.62
N GLY A 142 -16.03 -9.88 8.86
CA GLY A 142 -15.16 -10.56 9.83
C GLY A 142 -13.68 -10.56 9.46
N MET A 143 -13.26 -9.67 8.55
CA MET A 143 -11.87 -9.56 8.12
C MET A 143 -11.06 -8.73 9.13
N GLN A 144 -9.77 -9.05 9.26
CA GLN A 144 -8.87 -8.36 10.16
C GLN A 144 -8.31 -7.09 9.49
N LYS A 145 -8.75 -5.92 9.94
CA LYS A 145 -8.23 -4.62 9.48
C LYS A 145 -6.71 -4.51 9.58
N LYS A 146 -6.11 -5.03 10.66
CA LYS A 146 -4.66 -5.06 10.85
C LYS A 146 -3.93 -5.75 9.69
N LYS A 147 -4.45 -6.88 9.21
CA LYS A 147 -3.89 -7.63 8.08
C LYS A 147 -3.95 -6.83 6.77
N VAL A 148 -5.09 -6.19 6.50
CA VAL A 148 -5.26 -5.28 5.34
C VAL A 148 -4.22 -4.16 5.40
N LEU A 149 -4.08 -3.47 6.53
CA LEU A 149 -3.15 -2.35 6.67
C LEU A 149 -1.67 -2.77 6.57
N LEU A 150 -1.30 -3.95 7.07
CA LEU A 150 0.03 -4.52 6.86
C LEU A 150 0.30 -4.71 5.35
N LEU A 151 -0.65 -5.28 4.62
CA LEU A 151 -0.52 -5.45 3.16
C LEU A 151 -0.46 -4.11 2.43
N VAL A 152 -1.26 -3.10 2.81
CA VAL A 152 -1.19 -1.75 2.23
C VAL A 152 0.22 -1.18 2.36
N GLY A 153 0.79 -1.22 3.58
CA GLY A 153 2.15 -0.76 3.82
C GLY A 153 3.16 -1.50 2.96
N LEU A 154 3.11 -2.84 2.94
CA LEU A 154 3.98 -3.69 2.13
C LEU A 154 3.84 -3.45 0.62
N ILE A 155 2.63 -3.16 0.13
CA ILE A 155 2.39 -2.82 -1.28
C ILE A 155 3.19 -1.56 -1.66
N TYR A 156 3.11 -0.49 -0.87
CA TYR A 156 3.88 0.72 -1.14
C TYR A 156 5.39 0.48 -1.11
N ILE A 157 5.89 -0.28 -0.12
CA ILE A 157 7.32 -0.64 -0.05
C ILE A 157 7.75 -1.44 -1.29
N ASN A 158 6.93 -2.39 -1.73
CA ASN A 158 7.21 -3.21 -2.92
C ASN A 158 7.14 -2.40 -4.22
N MET A 159 6.35 -1.33 -4.26
CA MET A 159 6.24 -0.43 -5.41
C MET A 159 7.38 0.58 -5.49
N ALA A 160 7.95 1.01 -4.37
CA ALA A 160 9.01 2.02 -4.35
C ALA A 160 10.19 1.77 -5.32
N PRO A 161 10.80 0.58 -5.42
CA PRO A 161 11.91 0.36 -6.36
C PRO A 161 11.49 0.34 -7.84
N LEU A 162 10.18 0.35 -8.15
CA LEU A 162 9.65 0.41 -9.52
C LEU A 162 9.49 1.85 -10.02
N HIS A 163 9.77 2.84 -9.17
CA HIS A 163 9.59 4.25 -9.47
C HIS A 163 10.86 5.05 -9.19
N HIS A 164 10.92 6.25 -9.76
CA HIS A 164 12.04 7.18 -9.59
C HIS A 164 11.76 8.23 -8.49
N PRO A 165 12.80 8.87 -7.94
CA PRO A 165 12.63 10.04 -7.09
C PRO A 165 11.90 11.18 -7.81
N PRO A 166 11.10 12.00 -7.10
CA PRO A 166 10.83 11.92 -5.66
C PRO A 166 9.72 10.93 -5.27
N PHE A 167 9.05 10.28 -6.23
CA PHE A 167 7.87 9.45 -5.95
C PHE A 167 8.21 8.16 -5.17
N ASN A 168 9.34 7.53 -5.47
CA ASN A 168 9.77 6.34 -4.71
C ASN A 168 10.02 6.63 -3.21
N PHE A 169 10.46 7.84 -2.86
CA PHE A 169 10.63 8.28 -1.47
C PHE A 169 9.28 8.51 -0.80
N LEU A 170 8.29 9.04 -1.53
CA LEU A 170 6.91 9.11 -1.03
C LEU A 170 6.40 7.72 -0.68
N LEU A 171 6.58 6.74 -1.58
CA LEU A 171 6.12 5.36 -1.38
C LEU A 171 6.80 4.70 -0.18
N ILE A 172 8.13 4.81 -0.06
CA ILE A 172 8.85 4.30 1.13
C ILE A 172 8.33 4.98 2.40
N GLY A 173 8.21 6.30 2.41
CA GLY A 173 7.78 7.06 3.58
C GLY A 173 6.36 6.70 4.03
N LEU A 174 5.41 6.68 3.09
CA LEU A 174 4.02 6.34 3.36
C LEU A 174 3.89 4.88 3.83
N GLY A 175 4.56 3.94 3.16
CA GLY A 175 4.59 2.54 3.57
C GLY A 175 5.18 2.36 4.97
N THR A 176 6.26 3.08 5.29
CA THR A 176 6.89 3.06 6.63
C THR A 176 5.92 3.54 7.69
N LYS A 177 5.25 4.66 7.45
CA LYS A 177 4.29 5.22 8.39
C LYS A 177 3.14 4.25 8.66
N ILE A 178 2.54 3.70 7.60
CA ILE A 178 1.42 2.74 7.72
C ILE A 178 1.84 1.50 8.50
N LEU A 179 2.99 0.90 8.16
CA LEU A 179 3.48 -0.28 8.89
C LEU A 179 3.76 0.05 10.35
N ASN A 180 4.39 1.19 10.65
CA ASN A 180 4.71 1.59 12.01
C ASN A 180 3.43 1.80 12.86
N ASP A 181 2.42 2.45 12.29
CA ASP A 181 1.12 2.66 12.94
C ASP A 181 0.39 1.33 13.14
N THR A 182 0.42 0.45 12.14
CA THR A 182 -0.23 -0.86 12.19
C THR A 182 0.37 -1.79 13.24
N MET A 183 1.69 -1.73 13.44
CA MET A 183 2.38 -2.51 14.48
C MET A 183 2.00 -2.08 15.91
N SER A 184 1.38 -0.90 16.08
CA SER A 184 0.89 -0.43 17.38
C SER A 184 -0.54 -0.91 17.69
N ILE A 185 -1.23 -1.50 16.72
CA ILE A 185 -2.57 -2.07 16.89
C ILE A 185 -2.44 -3.45 17.56
N SER A 186 -3.22 -3.73 18.60
CA SER A 186 -3.29 -5.07 19.20
C SER A 186 -3.82 -6.09 18.19
N ASP A 187 -3.41 -7.35 18.32
CA ASP A 187 -4.05 -8.45 17.58
C ASP A 187 -5.51 -8.64 18.00
#